data_AF-X1CE07-F1
#
_entry.id   AF-X1CE07-F1
#
_cell.length_a   1.000
_cell.length_b   1.000
_cell.length_c   1.000
_cell.angle_alpha   90.00
_cell.angle_beta   90.00
_cell.angle_gamma   90.00
#
_symmetry.space_group_name_H-M   'P 1'
#
loop_
_entity.id
_entity.type
_entity.pdbx_description
1 polymer ?
#
loop_
_entity_poly.entity_id
_entity_poly.type
_entity_poly.pdbx_seq_one_letter_code
_entity_poly.pdbx_strand_id
1 'polypeptide(L)'
;FGILYDGFELLALLSRLIPEAELSLDHCHIIFTNQLLGTWSEDDHRYHARVSVYGFPSLISTTGVVEAPAKPRDFYLKQQLGISLPTLKEEFKGKFINYNDLRLTEVMKGYVMQALFFHLTGSPFCKNKNCRLYNAHWQEDLIQAQLTSKNDFCGEHEKILTHPASR
;
A
#
# COMPACT_ATOMS: atom_id res chain seq x y z
N PHE A 1 -0.91 -19.22 -5.76
CA PHE A 1 -1.65 -17.97 -5.96
C PHE A 1 -2.99 -18.08 -5.26
N GLY A 2 -3.42 -17.02 -4.58
CA GLY A 2 -4.72 -16.94 -3.91
C GLY A 2 -5.78 -16.30 -4.80
N ILE A 3 -6.98 -16.12 -4.25
CA ILE A 3 -8.09 -15.40 -4.90
C ILE A 3 -7.79 -13.89 -4.87
N LEU A 4 -7.92 -13.21 -6.01
CA LEU A 4 -7.84 -11.76 -6.13
C LEU A 4 -9.25 -11.18 -6.02
N TYR A 5 -9.51 -10.42 -4.96
CA TYR A 5 -10.81 -9.78 -4.73
C TYR A 5 -10.84 -8.40 -5.39
N ASP A 6 -11.97 -8.07 -6.04
CA ASP A 6 -12.20 -6.69 -6.45
C ASP A 6 -12.31 -5.81 -5.20
N GLY A 7 -11.41 -4.83 -5.11
CA GLY A 7 -11.28 -3.99 -3.93
C GLY A 7 -12.41 -2.99 -3.76
N PHE A 8 -13.05 -2.54 -4.84
CA PHE A 8 -14.18 -1.61 -4.76
C PHE A 8 -15.46 -2.33 -4.37
N GLU A 9 -15.71 -3.51 -4.92
CA GLU A 9 -16.84 -4.36 -4.52
C GLU A 9 -16.70 -4.80 -3.05
N LEU A 10 -15.50 -5.22 -2.63
CA LEU A 10 -15.26 -5.58 -1.24
C LEU A 10 -15.46 -4.38 -0.29
N LEU A 11 -15.00 -3.19 -0.68
CA LEU A 11 -15.21 -1.97 0.08
C LEU A 11 -16.71 -1.64 0.20
N ALA A 12 -17.46 -1.74 -0.89
CA ALA A 12 -18.90 -1.48 -0.90
C ALA A 12 -19.71 -2.46 -0.05
N LEU A 13 -19.24 -3.70 0.10
CA LEU A 13 -19.83 -4.67 1.02
C LEU A 13 -19.51 -4.33 2.48
N LEU A 14 -18.25 -4.01 2.77
CA LEU A 14 -17.79 -3.74 4.13
C LEU A 14 -18.31 -2.40 4.68
N SER A 15 -18.53 -1.40 3.83
CA SER A 15 -19.09 -0.11 4.25
C SER A 15 -20.48 -0.23 4.87
N ARG A 16 -21.27 -1.23 4.45
CA ARG A 16 -22.60 -1.53 5.01
C ARG A 16 -22.55 -2.07 6.44
N LEU A 17 -21.38 -2.47 6.91
CA LEU A 17 -21.17 -2.99 8.27
C LEU A 17 -20.73 -1.90 9.25
N ILE A 18 -20.45 -0.68 8.78
CA ILE A 18 -20.09 0.44 9.64
C ILE A 18 -21.34 0.89 10.42
N PRO A 19 -21.28 1.00 11.76
CA PRO A 19 -22.38 1.51 12.57
C PRO A 19 -22.83 2.91 12.14
N GLU A 20 -24.14 3.16 12.14
CA GLU A 20 -24.70 4.46 11.73
C GLU A 20 -24.13 5.63 12.55
N ALA A 21 -23.86 5.43 13.84
CA ALA A 21 -23.26 6.42 14.72
C ALA A 21 -21.81 6.81 14.34
N GLU A 22 -21.13 5.97 13.55
CA GLU A 22 -19.76 6.18 13.11
C GLU A 22 -19.68 6.69 11.65
N LEU A 23 -20.83 6.91 10.98
CA LEU A 23 -20.90 7.46 9.63
C LEU A 23 -20.65 8.97 9.59
N SER A 24 -19.52 9.42 10.13
CA SER A 24 -19.06 10.81 10.10
C SER A 24 -17.57 10.89 9.80
N LEU A 25 -17.10 12.09 9.45
CA LEU A 25 -15.67 12.35 9.23
C LEU A 25 -14.85 12.34 10.53
N ASP A 26 -15.47 12.12 11.68
CA ASP A 26 -14.79 12.01 12.98
C ASP A 26 -14.29 10.58 13.24
N HIS A 27 -14.78 9.60 12.46
CA HIS A 27 -14.36 8.21 12.55
C HIS A 27 -13.64 7.80 11.26
N CYS A 28 -12.39 7.35 11.39
CA CYS A 28 -11.63 6.80 10.27
C CYS A 28 -11.55 5.28 10.40
N HIS A 29 -12.30 4.56 9.56
CA HIS A 29 -12.30 3.10 9.54
C HIS A 29 -11.21 2.56 8.62
N ILE A 30 -10.32 1.75 9.19
CA ILE A 30 -9.22 1.11 8.48
C ILE A 30 -9.28 -0.39 8.75
N ILE A 31 -9.42 -1.18 7.69
CA ILE A 31 -9.53 -2.63 7.75
C ILE A 31 -8.24 -3.26 7.23
N PHE A 32 -7.62 -4.09 8.06
CA PHE A 32 -6.52 -4.95 7.64
C PHE A 32 -7.04 -6.31 7.19
N THR A 33 -6.49 -6.81 6.09
CA THR A 33 -6.79 -8.15 5.57
C THR A 33 -5.53 -8.84 5.06
N ASN A 34 -5.56 -10.16 4.99
CA ASN A 34 -4.55 -10.97 4.31
C ASN A 34 -5.00 -11.41 2.91
N GLN A 35 -6.19 -10.99 2.46
CA GLN A 35 -6.68 -11.28 1.12
C GLN A 35 -5.99 -10.39 0.08
N LEU A 36 -5.75 -10.93 -1.11
CA LEU A 36 -5.24 -10.12 -2.23
C LEU A 36 -6.35 -9.23 -2.76
N LEU A 37 -6.03 -7.94 -2.90
CA LEU A 37 -6.93 -6.93 -3.46
C LEU A 37 -6.47 -6.57 -4.86
N GLY A 38 -7.42 -6.34 -5.76
CA GLY A 38 -7.16 -5.80 -7.08
C GLY A 38 -8.17 -4.75 -7.47
N THR A 39 -7.78 -3.86 -8.36
CA THR A 39 -8.69 -2.90 -9.00
C THR A 39 -8.58 -3.05 -10.50
N TRP A 40 -9.69 -2.97 -11.21
CA TRP A 40 -9.69 -2.85 -12.66
C TRP A 40 -9.02 -1.54 -13.09
N SER A 41 -8.15 -1.62 -14.09
CA SER A 41 -7.50 -0.48 -14.72
C SER A 41 -8.06 -0.33 -16.12
N GLU A 42 -8.69 0.82 -16.41
CA GLU A 42 -9.21 1.11 -17.75
C GLU A 42 -8.10 1.44 -18.74
N ASP A 43 -6.92 1.87 -18.26
CA ASP A 43 -5.79 2.26 -19.12
C ASP A 43 -5.19 1.07 -19.88
N ASP A 44 -5.16 -0.11 -19.25
CA ASP A 44 -4.58 -1.34 -19.80
C ASP A 44 -5.52 -2.55 -19.71
N HIS A 45 -6.81 -2.30 -19.46
CA HIS A 45 -7.92 -3.26 -19.44
C HIS A 45 -7.60 -4.57 -18.72
N ARG A 46 -7.05 -4.46 -17.49
CA ARG A 46 -6.77 -5.63 -16.64
C ARG A 46 -6.83 -5.26 -15.16
N TYR A 47 -6.93 -6.28 -14.32
CA TYR A 47 -6.79 -6.13 -12.89
C TYR A 47 -5.34 -5.89 -12.48
N HIS A 48 -5.14 -4.90 -11.62
CA HIS A 48 -3.87 -4.64 -10.95
C HIS A 48 -4.01 -5.00 -9.50
N ALA A 49 -3.11 -5.84 -8.99
CA ALA A 49 -3.01 -6.07 -7.56
C ALA A 49 -2.69 -4.75 -6.84
N ARG A 50 -3.30 -4.54 -5.68
CA ARG A 50 -3.13 -3.36 -4.84
C ARG A 50 -2.73 -3.77 -3.44
N VAL A 51 -1.92 -2.93 -2.81
CA VAL A 51 -1.68 -3.03 -1.38
C VAL A 51 -2.89 -2.51 -0.60
N SER A 52 -3.50 -1.43 -1.08
CA SER A 52 -4.58 -0.75 -0.40
C SER A 52 -5.60 -0.18 -1.38
N VAL A 53 -6.82 -0.01 -0.89
CA VAL A 53 -7.92 0.69 -1.56
C VAL A 53 -8.47 1.70 -0.56
N TYR A 54 -8.41 2.98 -0.91
CA TYR A 54 -8.80 4.06 0.00
C TYR A 54 -10.24 4.50 -0.28
N GLY A 55 -11.03 4.55 0.79
CA GLY A 55 -12.45 4.90 0.81
C GLY A 55 -12.96 4.90 2.24
N PHE A 56 -14.27 4.70 2.41
CA PHE A 56 -14.94 4.69 3.70
C PHE A 56 -15.66 3.33 3.87
N PRO A 57 -14.99 2.27 4.35
CA PRO A 57 -13.68 2.23 5.01
C PRO A 57 -12.49 2.14 4.04
N SER A 58 -11.29 2.38 4.55
CA SER A 58 -10.04 2.08 3.83
C SER A 58 -9.62 0.63 4.05
N LEU A 59 -9.17 -0.05 2.99
CA LEU A 59 -8.74 -1.45 3.01
C LEU A 59 -7.22 -1.52 2.82
N ILE A 60 -6.53 -2.29 3.66
CA ILE A 60 -5.08 -2.51 3.58
C ILE A 60 -4.80 -4.01 3.63
N SER A 61 -4.10 -4.52 2.61
CA SER A 61 -3.73 -5.93 2.48
C SER A 61 -2.26 -6.15 2.86
N THR A 62 -2.02 -6.96 3.88
CA THR A 62 -0.66 -7.37 4.28
C THR A 62 -0.01 -8.25 3.21
N THR A 63 -0.78 -9.15 2.59
CA THR A 63 -0.34 -9.96 1.45
C THR A 63 -0.12 -9.10 0.21
N GLY A 64 -0.91 -8.05 0.03
CA GLY A 64 -0.75 -7.07 -1.04
C GLY A 64 0.64 -6.44 -1.06
N VAL A 65 1.25 -6.14 0.10
CA VAL A 65 2.63 -5.61 0.15
C VAL A 65 3.65 -6.55 -0.49
N VAL A 66 3.45 -7.86 -0.35
CA VAL A 66 4.39 -8.87 -0.87
C VAL A 66 4.18 -9.08 -2.37
N GLU A 67 2.94 -9.10 -2.82
CA GLU A 67 2.57 -9.56 -4.16
C GLU A 67 2.27 -8.43 -5.16
N ALA A 68 1.78 -7.27 -4.71
CA ALA A 68 1.32 -6.21 -5.61
C ALA A 68 2.46 -5.36 -6.18
N PRO A 69 3.41 -4.82 -5.39
CA PRO A 69 4.55 -4.09 -5.94
C PRO A 69 5.50 -5.04 -6.68
N ALA A 70 5.94 -4.62 -7.87
CA ALA A 70 6.88 -5.38 -8.68
C ALA A 70 8.22 -5.55 -7.95
N LYS A 71 8.84 -6.72 -8.07
CA LYS A 71 10.17 -7.01 -7.51
C LYS A 71 11.26 -6.17 -8.21
N PRO A 72 12.47 -6.03 -7.65
CA PRO A 72 13.60 -5.38 -8.32
C PRO A 72 13.72 -5.74 -9.81
N ARG A 73 14.05 -4.78 -10.68
CA ARG A 73 14.16 -5.04 -12.14
C ARG A 73 15.18 -6.14 -12.45
N ASP A 74 16.30 -6.14 -11.74
CA ASP A 74 17.35 -7.14 -11.88
C ASP A 74 16.88 -8.55 -11.53
N PHE A 75 15.89 -8.69 -10.65
CA PHE A 75 15.27 -9.98 -10.33
C PHE A 75 14.64 -10.58 -11.59
N TYR A 76 13.87 -9.78 -12.34
CA TYR A 76 13.21 -10.22 -13.56
C TYR A 76 14.21 -10.46 -14.70
N LEU A 77 15.23 -9.61 -14.85
CA LEU A 77 16.29 -9.81 -15.85
C LEU A 77 16.98 -11.16 -15.64
N LYS A 78 17.39 -11.46 -14.40
CA LYS A 78 18.05 -12.72 -14.07
C LYS A 78 17.13 -13.93 -14.19
N GLN A 79 15.83 -13.77 -13.91
CA GLN A 79 14.83 -14.80 -14.17
C GLN A 79 14.73 -15.13 -15.67
N GLN A 80 14.74 -14.12 -16.54
CA GLN A 80 14.73 -14.30 -17.99
C GLN A 80 16.00 -14.99 -18.51
N LEU A 81 17.13 -14.80 -17.83
CA LEU A 81 18.38 -15.53 -18.10
C LEU A 81 18.37 -16.99 -17.61
N GLY A 82 17.25 -17.48 -17.07
CA GLY A 82 17.07 -18.86 -16.66
C GLY A 82 17.56 -19.17 -15.24
N ILE A 83 17.90 -18.16 -14.43
CA ILE A 83 18.26 -18.38 -13.03
C ILE A 83 17.03 -18.90 -12.26
N SER A 84 17.23 -19.97 -11.50
CA SER A 84 16.16 -20.61 -10.74
C SER A 84 15.55 -19.67 -9.70
N LEU A 85 14.23 -19.78 -9.49
CA LEU A 85 13.52 -19.00 -8.47
C LEU A 85 14.12 -19.12 -7.05
N PRO A 86 14.52 -20.31 -6.56
CA PRO A 86 15.19 -20.44 -5.27
C PRO A 86 16.49 -19.62 -5.18
N THR A 87 17.34 -19.68 -6.21
CA THR A 87 18.59 -18.91 -6.27
C THR A 87 18.31 -17.41 -6.25
N LEU A 88 17.34 -16.94 -7.02
CA LEU A 88 16.95 -15.52 -7.04
C LEU A 88 16.40 -15.05 -5.69
N LYS A 89 15.58 -15.87 -5.03
CA LYS A 89 15.03 -15.52 -3.71
C LYS A 89 16.13 -15.37 -2.65
N GLU A 90 17.17 -16.19 -2.70
CA GLU A 90 18.31 -16.06 -1.79
C GLU A 90 19.17 -14.85 -2.14
N GLU A 91 19.49 -14.64 -3.43
CA GLU A 91 20.32 -13.51 -3.88
C GLU A 91 19.68 -12.14 -3.58
N PHE A 92 18.36 -12.04 -3.72
CA PHE A 92 17.60 -10.82 -3.47
C PHE A 92 16.96 -10.77 -2.08
N LYS A 93 17.38 -11.65 -1.16
CA LYS A 93 16.89 -11.66 0.21
C LYS A 93 17.08 -10.30 0.86
N GLY A 94 16.02 -9.76 1.45
CA GLY A 94 16.01 -8.42 2.04
C GLY A 94 15.80 -7.25 1.05
N LYS A 95 15.88 -7.47 -0.27
CA LYS A 95 15.66 -6.43 -1.29
C LYS A 95 14.19 -6.21 -1.68
N PHE A 96 13.29 -7.03 -1.16
CA PHE A 96 11.84 -6.85 -1.24
C PHE A 96 11.20 -7.36 0.07
N ILE A 97 9.98 -6.93 0.35
CA ILE A 97 9.22 -7.41 1.51
C ILE A 97 8.63 -8.78 1.19
N ASN A 98 8.79 -9.74 2.11
CA ASN A 98 8.27 -11.09 1.96
C ASN A 98 7.31 -11.43 3.10
N TYR A 99 6.64 -12.58 3.01
CA TYR A 99 5.82 -13.10 4.10
C TYR A 99 6.64 -13.24 5.38
N ASN A 100 6.04 -12.89 6.52
CA ASN A 100 6.65 -12.91 7.85
C ASN A 100 7.91 -12.03 8.00
N ASP A 101 8.09 -11.05 7.11
CA ASP A 101 9.16 -10.06 7.25
C ASP A 101 8.85 -9.09 8.39
N LEU A 102 9.77 -8.93 9.33
CA LEU A 102 9.61 -8.03 10.49
C LEU A 102 9.40 -6.56 10.07
N ARG A 103 9.82 -6.18 8.86
CA ARG A 103 9.63 -4.84 8.32
C ARG A 103 8.17 -4.54 7.93
N LEU A 104 7.31 -5.56 7.81
CA LEU A 104 5.90 -5.38 7.45
C LEU A 104 5.19 -4.42 8.40
N THR A 105 5.46 -4.49 9.71
CA THR A 105 4.83 -3.59 10.69
C THR A 105 5.13 -2.13 10.39
N GLU A 106 6.39 -1.80 10.10
CA GLU A 106 6.76 -0.43 9.73
C GLU A 106 6.12 -0.03 8.40
N VAL A 107 6.13 -0.90 7.40
CA VAL A 107 5.44 -0.64 6.12
C VAL A 107 3.94 -0.37 6.32
N MET A 108 3.26 -1.16 7.16
CA MET A 108 1.84 -1.02 7.47
C MET A 108 1.50 0.33 8.09
N LYS A 109 2.34 0.86 8.99
CA LYS A 109 2.15 2.21 9.55
C LYS A 109 2.05 3.27 8.44
N GLY A 110 2.84 3.14 7.38
CA GLY A 110 2.79 4.08 6.26
C GLY A 110 1.51 3.98 5.43
N TYR A 111 1.02 2.76 5.19
CA TYR A 111 -0.27 2.56 4.54
C TYR A 111 -1.45 3.06 5.40
N VAL A 112 -1.34 2.96 6.73
CA VAL A 112 -2.28 3.61 7.65
C VAL A 112 -2.22 5.13 7.51
N MET A 113 -1.02 5.71 7.44
CA MET A 113 -0.88 7.14 7.20
C MET A 113 -1.49 7.55 5.86
N GLN A 114 -1.33 6.78 4.79
CA GLN A 114 -2.00 7.04 3.52
C GLN A 114 -3.53 7.01 3.64
N ALA A 115 -4.10 6.07 4.40
CA ALA A 115 -5.53 6.03 4.68
C ALA A 115 -6.00 7.28 5.46
N LEU A 116 -5.23 7.70 6.47
CA LEU A 116 -5.54 8.91 7.24
C LEU A 116 -5.45 10.18 6.38
N PHE A 117 -4.43 10.31 5.53
CA PHE A 117 -4.32 11.44 4.62
C PHE A 117 -5.45 11.47 3.60
N PHE A 118 -5.86 10.31 3.08
CA PHE A 118 -7.06 10.22 2.25
C PHE A 118 -8.32 10.67 3.01
N HIS A 119 -8.50 10.20 4.25
CA HIS A 119 -9.64 10.59 5.08
C HIS A 119 -9.69 12.09 5.36
N LEU A 120 -8.52 12.73 5.54
CA LEU A 120 -8.42 14.16 5.84
C LEU A 120 -8.51 15.06 4.60
N THR A 121 -7.98 14.61 3.45
CA THR A 121 -7.71 15.48 2.29
C THR A 121 -8.34 15.00 0.99
N GLY A 122 -8.87 13.78 0.95
CA GLY A 122 -9.34 13.11 -0.26
C GLY A 122 -8.21 12.57 -1.16
N SER A 123 -6.93 12.81 -0.83
CA SER A 123 -5.78 12.36 -1.62
C SER A 123 -4.81 11.53 -0.76
N PRO A 124 -4.55 10.26 -1.09
CA PRO A 124 -3.64 9.42 -0.30
C PRO A 124 -2.17 9.58 -0.71
N PHE A 125 -1.91 10.13 -1.90
CA PHE A 125 -0.64 9.89 -2.60
C PHE A 125 0.21 11.13 -2.79
N CYS A 126 1.51 10.97 -2.54
CA CYS A 126 2.56 11.92 -2.86
C CYS A 126 3.36 11.45 -4.08
N LYS A 127 3.94 12.40 -4.83
CA LYS A 127 4.86 12.11 -5.94
C LYS A 127 6.32 11.99 -5.51
N ASN A 128 6.65 12.41 -4.28
CA ASN A 128 8.01 12.35 -3.75
C ASN A 128 8.30 10.95 -3.21
N LYS A 129 9.27 10.25 -3.81
CA LYS A 129 9.73 8.91 -3.41
C LYS A 129 10.22 8.80 -1.97
N ASN A 130 10.59 9.93 -1.37
CA ASN A 130 11.06 9.98 0.01
C ASN A 130 9.94 10.34 1.02
N CYS A 131 8.69 10.37 0.58
CA CYS A 131 7.54 10.57 1.45
C CYS A 131 6.84 9.23 1.65
N ARG A 132 6.41 8.90 2.86
CA ARG A 132 5.64 7.67 3.14
C ARG A 132 4.29 7.60 2.43
N LEU A 133 3.82 8.71 1.87
CA LEU A 133 2.64 8.74 1.01
C LEU A 133 2.95 8.43 -0.46
N TYR A 134 4.19 8.09 -0.81
CA TYR A 134 4.54 7.73 -2.18
C TYR A 134 3.75 6.50 -2.65
N ASN A 135 3.13 6.59 -3.83
CA ASN A 135 2.45 5.46 -4.46
C ASN A 135 3.46 4.55 -5.16
N ALA A 136 4.13 3.70 -4.39
CA ALA A 136 5.16 2.81 -4.90
C ALA A 136 4.57 1.64 -5.70
N HIS A 137 5.00 1.49 -6.96
CA HIS A 137 4.66 0.34 -7.80
C HIS A 137 5.77 -0.74 -7.80
N TRP A 138 6.95 -0.42 -7.26
CA TRP A 138 8.10 -1.30 -7.15
C TRP A 138 8.48 -1.48 -5.67
N GLN A 139 8.95 -2.68 -5.31
CA GLN A 139 9.43 -3.03 -3.97
C GLN A 139 10.58 -2.11 -3.52
N GLU A 140 11.47 -1.73 -4.44
CA GLU A 140 12.58 -0.81 -4.15
C GLU A 140 12.07 0.57 -3.74
N ASP A 141 11.10 1.11 -4.47
CA ASP A 141 10.48 2.39 -4.17
C ASP A 141 9.63 2.32 -2.89
N LEU A 142 8.98 1.19 -2.62
CA LEU A 142 8.24 0.96 -1.38
C LEU A 142 9.18 0.99 -0.19
N ILE A 143 10.29 0.24 -0.26
CA ILE A 143 11.31 0.22 0.80
C ILE A 143 11.91 1.61 0.99
N GLN A 144 12.22 2.32 -0.10
CA GLN A 144 12.72 3.69 -0.03
C GLN A 144 11.76 4.59 0.74
N ALA A 145 10.49 4.62 0.34
CA ALA A 145 9.48 5.48 0.94
C ALA A 145 9.17 5.10 2.39
N GLN A 146 9.11 3.80 2.71
CA GLN A 146 8.59 3.32 3.99
C GLN A 146 9.64 3.07 5.07
N LEU A 147 10.89 2.78 4.69
CA LEU A 147 11.91 2.27 5.62
C LEU A 147 13.23 3.04 5.57
N THR A 148 13.59 3.59 4.42
CA THR A 148 14.94 4.20 4.23
C THR A 148 14.92 5.72 4.26
N SER A 149 13.78 6.35 3.97
CA SER A 149 13.66 7.80 3.89
C SER A 149 14.04 8.45 5.23
N LYS A 150 14.83 9.53 5.15
CA LYS A 150 15.33 10.24 6.34
C LYS A 150 14.19 10.88 7.15
N ASN A 151 13.18 11.39 6.45
CA ASN A 151 11.98 11.97 7.04
C ASN A 151 10.79 11.08 6.67
N ASP A 152 9.79 11.00 7.55
CA ASP A 152 8.56 10.26 7.27
C ASP A 152 7.73 10.91 6.14
N PHE A 153 7.74 12.23 6.04
CA PHE A 153 6.91 12.98 5.09
C PHE A 153 7.72 14.06 4.38
N CYS A 154 7.27 14.49 3.20
CA CYS A 154 7.81 15.71 2.59
C CYS A 154 7.26 16.94 3.30
N GLY A 155 7.94 18.08 3.17
CA GLY A 155 7.57 19.32 3.87
C GLY A 155 6.15 19.81 3.59
N GLU A 156 5.52 19.44 2.47
CA GLU A 156 4.10 19.72 2.21
C GLU A 156 3.18 18.89 3.11
N HIS A 157 3.45 17.58 3.24
CA HIS A 157 2.64 16.68 4.06
C HIS A 157 2.93 16.83 5.56
N GLU A 158 4.15 17.24 5.95
CA GLU A 158 4.45 17.60 7.35
C GLU A 158 3.62 18.81 7.81
N LYS A 159 3.37 19.78 6.93
CA LYS A 159 2.52 20.96 7.26
C LYS A 159 1.08 20.56 7.57
N ILE A 160 0.54 19.57 6.86
CA ILE A 160 -0.81 19.06 7.10
C ILE A 160 -0.94 18.45 8.49
N LEU A 161 0.10 17.76 8.97
CA LEU A 161 0.10 17.14 10.31
C LEU A 161 0.33 18.14 11.44
N THR A 162 1.10 19.21 11.20
CA THR A 162 1.43 20.22 12.22
C THR A 162 0.39 21.33 12.32
N HIS A 163 -0.35 21.56 11.23
CA HIS A 163 -1.47 22.49 11.17
C HIS A 163 -2.69 21.73 10.63
N PRO A 164 -3.17 20.70 11.34
CA PRO A 164 -4.42 20.07 10.97
C PRO A 164 -5.46 21.17 11.01
N ALA A 165 -6.10 21.44 9.87
CA ALA A 165 -7.09 22.51 9.78
C ALA A 165 -8.05 22.35 10.97
N SER A 166 -8.03 23.34 11.88
CA SER A 166 -8.96 23.39 12.99
C SER A 166 -10.36 23.35 12.40
N ARG A 167 -11.03 22.21 12.61
CA ARG A 167 -12.45 22.07 12.29
C ARG A 167 -13.25 22.85 13.32
#